data_AF-A0AAV1WJV1-F1
#
_entry.id   AF-A0AAV1WJV1-F1
#
_cell.length_a   1.000
_cell.length_b   1.000
_cell.length_c   1.000
_cell.angle_alpha   90.00
_cell.angle_beta   90.00
_cell.angle_gamma   90.00
#
_symmetry.space_group_name_H-M   'P 1'
#
loop_
_entity.id
_entity.type
_entity.pdbx_description
1 polymer ?
#
loop_
_entity_poly.entity_id
_entity_poly.type
_entity_poly.pdbx_seq_one_letter_code
_entity_poly.pdbx_strand_id
1 'polypeptide(L)' 'MKFDDTQVGGYAEVYGGGRTFATVREVGHQVPRYQPGRALSLITHFLKGTPLPTTKTQP' A
#
# COMPACT_ATOMS: atom_id res chain seq x y z
N MET A 1 -12.74 -12.34 -5.14
CA MET A 1 -13.03 -11.32 -4.11
C MET A 1 -12.68 -9.96 -4.72
N LYS A 2 -13.67 -9.13 -5.03
CA LYS A 2 -13.43 -7.75 -5.51
C LYS A 2 -13.05 -6.91 -4.30
N PHE A 3 -11.95 -6.17 -4.40
CA PHE A 3 -11.59 -5.15 -3.40
C PHE A 3 -12.15 -3.84 -3.95
N ASP A 4 -13.16 -3.28 -3.28
CA ASP A 4 -13.67 -1.97 -3.64
C ASP A 4 -12.60 -0.92 -3.34
N ASP A 5 -12.31 -0.05 -4.30
CA ASP A 5 -11.29 1.02 -4.18
C ASP A 5 -11.62 2.05 -3.08
N THR A 6 -12.79 1.91 -2.46
CA THR A 6 -13.26 2.70 -1.32
C THR A 6 -12.79 2.15 0.04
N GLN A 7 -12.20 0.95 0.07
CA GLN A 7 -11.74 0.34 1.32
C GLN A 7 -10.29 0.71 1.66
N VAL A 8 -10.06 1.04 2.95
CA VAL A 8 -8.71 1.26 3.47
C VAL A 8 -7.86 -0.01 3.33
N GLY A 9 -6.76 0.12 2.58
CA GLY A 9 -5.83 -0.96 2.25
C GLY A 9 -4.90 -1.38 3.38
N GLY A 10 -4.68 -0.48 4.32
CA GLY A 10 -3.67 -0.56 5.37
C GLY A 10 -3.13 0.84 5.68
N TYR A 11 -1.95 0.91 6.27
CA TYR A 11 -1.33 2.17 6.69
C TYR A 11 0.07 2.30 6.10
N ALA A 12 0.51 3.53 5.88
CA ALA A 12 1.85 3.84 5.43
C ALA A 12 2.47 4.94 6.31
N GLU A 13 3.74 4.79 6.63
CA GLU A 13 4.54 5.77 7.36
C GLU A 13 5.81 6.07 6.55
N VAL A 14 6.04 7.36 6.29
CA VAL A 14 7.16 7.83 5.48
C VAL A 14 8.27 8.32 6.38
N TYR A 15 9.48 7.83 6.13
CA TYR A 15 10.69 8.21 6.85
C TYR A 15 11.66 8.95 5.92
N GLY A 16 12.57 9.71 6.54
CA GLY A 16 13.66 10.35 5.81
C GLY A 16 14.50 9.35 5.02
N GLY A 17 15.10 9.82 3.91
CA GLY A 17 15.92 8.99 3.03
C GLY A 17 15.13 8.07 2.10
N GLY A 18 13.89 8.43 1.76
CA GLY A 18 13.09 7.71 0.75
C GLY A 18 12.59 6.34 1.20
N ARG A 19 12.42 6.13 2.51
CA ARG A 19 11.94 4.87 3.08
C ARG A 19 10.47 4.99 3.47
N THR A 20 9.69 3.96 3.17
CA THR A 20 8.28 3.89 3.55
C THR A 20 8.01 2.53 4.18
N PHE A 21 7.44 2.54 5.38
CA PHE A 21 6.90 1.34 6.00
C PHE A 21 5.41 1.25 5.68
N ALA A 22 4.94 0.12 5.18
CA ALA A 22 3.54 -0.08 4.83
C ALA A 22 2.99 -1.39 5.42
N THR A 23 1.77 -1.34 5.92
CA THR A 23 1.00 -2.50 6.36
C THR A 23 -0.12 -2.78 5.38
N VAL A 24 -0.51 -4.06 5.27
CA VAL A 24 -1.68 -4.46 4.46
C VAL A 24 -2.69 -5.10 5.39
N ARG A 25 -3.91 -4.54 5.43
CA ARG A 25 -4.96 -4.97 6.34
C ARG A 25 -5.48 -6.36 5.97
N GLU A 26 -5.79 -7.19 6.96
CA GLU A 26 -6.39 -8.55 6.82
C GLU A 26 -5.48 -9.61 6.18
N VAL A 27 -4.16 -9.44 6.21
CA VAL A 27 -3.22 -10.39 5.60
C VAL A 27 -2.03 -10.67 6.49
N GLY A 28 -1.61 -11.94 6.51
CA GLY A 28 -0.37 -12.38 7.16
C GLY A 28 0.82 -12.39 6.18
N HIS A 29 1.61 -13.47 6.23
CA HIS A 29 2.92 -13.52 5.56
C HIS A 29 2.90 -13.45 4.03
N GLN A 30 1.81 -13.83 3.36
CA GLN A 30 1.77 -13.94 1.89
C GLN A 30 0.82 -12.94 1.23
N VAL A 31 1.16 -11.65 1.33
CA VAL A 31 0.37 -10.55 0.75
C VAL A 31 0.00 -10.77 -0.72
N PRO A 32 0.92 -11.14 -1.64
CA PRO A 32 0.56 -11.27 -3.05
C PRO A 32 -0.43 -12.40 -3.35
N ARG A 33 -0.49 -13.43 -2.49
CA ARG A 33 -1.41 -14.56 -2.64
C ARG A 33 -2.84 -14.17 -2.27
N TYR A 34 -3.01 -13.45 -1.17
CA TYR A 34 -4.33 -13.19 -0.57
C TYR A 34 -4.91 -11.83 -0.97
N GLN A 35 -4.07 -10.84 -1.28
CA GLN A 35 -4.49 -9.50 -1.71
C GLN A 35 -3.65 -9.01 -2.90
N PRO A 36 -3.80 -9.64 -4.07
CA PRO A 36 -2.96 -9.39 -5.23
C PRO A 36 -3.02 -7.94 -5.72
N GLY A 37 -4.20 -7.29 -5.67
CA GLY A 37 -4.34 -5.88 -6.07
C GLY A 37 -3.54 -4.91 -5.19
N ARG A 38 -3.56 -5.12 -3.86
CA ARG A 38 -2.79 -4.29 -2.92
C ARG A 38 -1.28 -4.54 -3.05
N ALA A 39 -0.87 -5.80 -3.25
CA ALA A 39 0.53 -6.14 -3.51
C ALA A 39 1.06 -5.47 -4.79
N LEU A 40 0.29 -5.51 -5.87
CA LEU A 40 0.65 -4.85 -7.13
C LEU A 40 0.78 -3.33 -6.96
N SER A 41 -0.15 -2.71 -6.23
CA SER A 41 -0.08 -1.27 -5.94
C SER A 41 1.20 -0.91 -5.18
N LEU A 42 1.54 -1.65 -4.12
CA LEU A 42 2.77 -1.44 -3.35
C LEU A 42 4.02 -1.49 -4.23
N ILE A 43 4.19 -2.56 -5.01
CA ILE A 43 5.36 -2.75 -5.86
C ILE A 43 5.43 -1.69 -6.96
N THR A 44 4.29 -1.34 -7.57
CA THR A 44 4.24 -0.32 -8.62
C THR A 44 4.70 1.04 -8.11
N HIS A 45 4.21 1.46 -6.93
CA HIS A 45 4.58 2.74 -6.34
C HIS A 45 6.04 2.75 -5.87
N PHE A 46 6.50 1.64 -5.30
CA PHE A 46 7.90 1.46 -4.92
C PHE A 46 8.85 1.62 -6.12
N LEU A 47 8.58 0.92 -7.22
CA LEU A 47 9.41 0.99 -8.44
C LEU A 47 9.38 2.37 -9.11
N LYS A 48 8.25 3.08 -9.02
CA LYS A 48 8.11 4.44 -9.57
C LYS A 48 8.64 5.53 -8.64
N GLY A 49 8.97 5.21 -7.39
CA GLY A 49 9.35 6.21 -6.37
C GLY A 49 8.22 7.19 -6.03
N THR A 50 6.95 6.78 -6.21
CA THR A 50 5.77 7.61 -5.94
C THR A 50 5.14 7.24 -4.60
N PRO A 51 4.54 8.19 -3.87
CA PRO A 51 3.86 7.89 -2.60
C PRO A 51 2.64 7.00 -2.81
N LEU A 52 2.31 6.17 -1.81
CA LEU A 52 1.10 5.34 -1.84
C LEU A 52 -0.16 6.20 -1.82
N PRO A 53 -1.30 5.73 -2.38
CA PRO A 53 -2.57 6.46 -2.32
C PRO A 53 -3.02 6.69 -0.87
N THR A 54 -3.28 7.93 -0.50
CA THR A 54 -3.74 8.32 0.84
C THR A 54 -5.10 9.02 0.78
N THR A 55 -5.92 8.84 1.81
CA THR A 55 -7.17 9.60 1.99
C THR A 55 -6.94 11.01 2.54
N LYS A 56 -5.74 11.27 3.09
CA LYS A 56 -5.29 12.63 3.37
C LYS A 56 -4.57 13.17 2.15
N THR A 57 -5.04 14.30 1.63
CA THR A 57 -4.20 15.17 0.79
C THR A 57 -3.01 15.58 1.65
N GLN A 58 -1.84 15.03 1.36
CA GLN A 58 -0.61 15.49 2.01
C GLN A 58 -0.32 16.90 1.48
N PRO A 59 -0.17 17.94 2.33
CA PRO A 59 0.28 19.25 1.88
C PRO A 59 1.70 19.19 1.33
#